data_AF-A0A7C4IGK0-F1
#
_entry.id   AF-A0A7C4IGK0-F1
#
_cell.length_a   1.000
_cell.length_b   1.000
_cell.length_c   1.000
_cell.angle_alpha   90.00
_cell.angle_beta   90.00
_cell.angle_gamma   90.00
#
_symmetry.space_group_name_H-M   'P 1'
#
loop_
_entity.id
_entity.type
_entity.pdbx_description
1 polymer ?
#
loop_
_entity_poly.entity_id
_entity_poly.type
_entity_poly.pdbx_seq_one_letter_code
_entity_poly.pdbx_strand_id
1 'polypeptide(L)'
;MREPRPLIPLDYARPATVVSRWDRPVNFLLIASWCLCMLMWLLVVAFTVKVVAWPGPLLFVLGAATTASGISARRWIAVGVGTAHCGLCLLFFGLVALMDWTPSDADRSFTVMGLGYVLFITTPTLMAWKHSGSPR
;
A
#
# COMPACT_ATOMS: atom_id res chain seq x y z
N MET A 1 -43.42 -25.86 -30.75
CA MET A 1 -42.26 -25.15 -31.36
C MET A 1 -41.09 -25.32 -30.40
N ARG A 2 -39.95 -25.87 -30.86
CA ARG A 2 -38.77 -26.11 -30.00
C ARG A 2 -37.98 -24.81 -29.85
N GLU A 3 -37.74 -24.38 -28.63
CA GLU A 3 -36.82 -23.27 -28.33
C GLU A 3 -35.42 -23.60 -28.88
N PRO A 4 -34.77 -22.67 -29.60
CA PRO A 4 -33.42 -22.89 -30.11
C PRO A 4 -32.45 -22.98 -28.93
N ARG A 5 -31.86 -24.17 -28.73
CA ARG A 5 -30.76 -24.36 -27.78
C ARG A 5 -29.47 -23.86 -28.39
N PRO A 6 -28.75 -22.90 -27.77
CA PRO A 6 -27.42 -22.52 -28.22
C PRO A 6 -26.48 -23.73 -28.09
N LEU A 7 -25.94 -24.18 -29.23
CA LEU A 7 -25.13 -25.42 -29.38
C LEU A 7 -23.64 -25.22 -29.05
N ILE A 8 -23.29 -24.05 -28.56
CA ILE A 8 -21.92 -23.54 -28.45
C ILE A 8 -21.84 -22.90 -27.06
N PRO A 9 -21.38 -23.62 -26.02
CA PRO A 9 -21.11 -23.00 -24.72
C PRO A 9 -20.02 -21.96 -24.95
N LEU A 10 -20.38 -20.67 -24.87
CA LEU A 10 -19.51 -19.50 -25.03
C LEU A 10 -18.38 -19.48 -23.96
N ASP A 11 -17.49 -20.47 -24.01
CA ASP A 11 -16.28 -20.60 -23.19
C ASP A 11 -15.04 -20.01 -23.90
N TYR A 12 -15.18 -19.49 -25.12
CA TYR A 12 -14.03 -19.11 -25.97
C TYR A 12 -13.56 -17.68 -25.76
N ALA A 13 -14.41 -16.80 -25.21
CA ALA A 13 -14.06 -15.42 -24.98
C ALA A 13 -13.84 -15.22 -23.48
N ARG A 14 -12.70 -15.71 -22.95
CA ARG A 14 -12.14 -15.08 -21.75
C ARG A 14 -12.10 -13.59 -22.05
N PRO A 15 -12.71 -12.73 -21.22
CA PRO A 15 -12.68 -11.29 -21.46
C PRO A 15 -11.21 -10.93 -21.65
N ALA A 16 -10.87 -10.39 -22.83
CA ALA A 16 -9.52 -9.94 -23.10
C ALA A 16 -9.15 -9.04 -21.93
N THR A 17 -8.25 -9.52 -21.07
CA THR A 17 -7.82 -8.77 -19.90
C THR A 17 -7.05 -7.62 -20.46
N VAL A 18 -7.73 -6.49 -20.65
CA VAL A 18 -7.10 -5.24 -21.07
C VAL A 18 -6.17 -4.88 -19.92
N VAL A 19 -4.92 -5.34 -20.02
CA VAL A 19 -3.88 -5.07 -19.03
C VAL A 19 -3.77 -3.55 -18.99
N SER A 20 -4.14 -2.97 -17.86
CA SER A 20 -4.16 -1.52 -17.75
C SER A 20 -2.72 -1.05 -17.86
N ARG A 21 -2.44 -0.04 -18.69
CA ARG A 21 -1.11 0.60 -18.75
C ARG A 21 -0.64 1.06 -17.36
N TRP A 22 -1.58 1.24 -16.43
CA TRP A 22 -1.35 1.63 -15.05
C TRP A 22 -0.95 0.48 -14.10
N ASP A 23 -1.00 -0.78 -14.52
CA ASP A 23 -0.68 -1.89 -13.62
C ASP A 23 0.80 -1.91 -13.21
N ARG A 24 1.71 -1.66 -14.16
CA ARG A 24 3.16 -1.59 -13.90
C ARG A 24 3.53 -0.50 -12.88
N PRO A 25 3.14 0.78 -13.06
CA PRO A 25 3.49 1.81 -12.08
C PRO A 25 2.84 1.56 -10.71
N VAL A 26 1.61 1.06 -10.63
CA VAL A 26 0.96 0.73 -9.34
C VAL A 26 1.77 -0.33 -8.59
N ASN A 27 2.23 -1.38 -9.26
CA ASN A 27 3.03 -2.43 -8.61
C ASN A 27 4.38 -1.92 -8.15
N PHE A 28 5.05 -1.11 -8.98
CA PHE A 28 6.30 -0.50 -8.59
C PHE A 28 6.12 0.38 -7.35
N LEU A 29 5.07 1.21 -7.32
CA LEU A 29 4.74 2.06 -6.17
C LEU A 29 4.40 1.26 -4.92
N LEU A 30 3.64 0.15 -5.04
CA LEU A 30 3.34 -0.74 -3.92
C LEU A 30 4.61 -1.37 -3.34
N ILE A 31 5.51 -1.89 -4.18
CA ILE A 31 6.76 -2.50 -3.73
C ILE A 31 7.67 -1.43 -3.12
N ALA A 32 7.80 -0.27 -3.77
CA ALA A 32 8.62 0.82 -3.27
C ALA A 32 8.12 1.34 -1.91
N SER A 33 6.79 1.52 -1.75
CA SER A 33 6.20 1.96 -0.48
C SER A 33 6.34 0.94 0.63
N TRP A 34 6.19 -0.35 0.32
CA TRP A 34 6.44 -1.41 1.29
C TRP A 34 7.92 -1.49 1.71
N CYS A 35 8.85 -1.45 0.74
CA CYS A 35 10.29 -1.43 1.03
C CYS A 35 10.68 -0.20 1.86
N LEU A 36 10.15 0.97 1.52
CA LEU A 36 10.40 2.20 2.27
C LEU A 36 9.81 2.11 3.68
N CYS A 37 8.63 1.52 3.84
CA CYS A 37 8.01 1.30 5.15
C CYS A 37 8.85 0.36 6.03
N MET A 38 9.36 -0.74 5.47
CA MET A 38 10.28 -1.65 6.15
C MET A 38 11.59 -0.95 6.55
N LEU A 39 12.16 -0.17 5.62
CA LEU A 39 13.37 0.61 5.88
C LEU A 39 13.13 1.65 6.99
N MET A 40 11.99 2.34 6.98
CA MET A 40 11.63 3.29 8.02
C MET A 40 11.52 2.63 9.39
N TRP A 41 10.84 1.48 9.47
CA TRP A 41 10.76 0.73 10.72
C TRP A 41 12.15 0.30 11.22
N LEU A 42 13.01 -0.19 10.33
CA LEU A 42 14.38 -0.56 10.67
C LEU A 42 15.20 0.66 11.15
N LEU A 43 15.01 1.82 10.53
CA LEU A 43 15.68 3.07 10.94
C LEU A 43 15.21 3.56 12.32
N VAL A 44 13.92 3.43 12.64
CA VAL A 44 13.39 3.73 13.99
C VAL A 44 14.14 2.87 15.01
N VAL A 45 14.22 1.56 14.76
CA VAL A 45 14.88 0.60 15.65
C VAL A 45 16.39 0.84 15.76
N ALA A 46 17.06 1.25 14.67
CA ALA A 46 18.51 1.35 14.62
C ALA A 46 19.10 2.73 15.01
N PHE A 47 18.42 3.84 14.67
CA PHE A 47 19.05 5.18 14.67
C PHE A 47 18.28 6.27 15.44
N THR A 48 17.33 5.91 16.31
CA THR A 48 16.43 6.82 17.07
C THR A 48 15.48 7.63 16.18
N VAL A 49 14.36 8.07 16.76
CA VAL A 49 13.25 8.74 16.07
C VAL A 49 13.64 10.03 15.31
N LYS A 50 14.78 10.66 15.65
CA LYS A 50 15.22 11.90 14.97
C LYS A 50 15.47 11.71 13.47
N VAL A 51 15.96 10.54 13.06
CA VAL A 51 16.23 10.23 11.64
C VAL A 51 14.93 9.99 10.87
N VAL A 52 13.84 9.71 11.56
CA VAL A 52 12.53 9.31 11.01
C VAL A 52 11.73 10.52 10.49
N ALA A 53 12.07 11.74 10.95
CA ALA A 53 11.40 12.97 10.54
C ALA A 53 11.50 13.24 9.03
N TRP A 54 12.61 12.85 8.40
CA TRP A 54 12.85 13.03 6.96
C TRP A 54 12.13 12.01 6.06
N PRO A 55 12.19 10.69 6.35
CA PRO A 55 11.52 9.69 5.53
C PRO A 55 9.99 9.66 5.72
N GLY A 56 9.44 10.23 6.81
CA GLY A 56 7.99 10.33 7.02
C GLY A 56 7.24 11.05 5.88
N PRO A 57 7.62 12.29 5.52
CA PRO A 57 7.06 12.99 4.35
C PRO A 57 7.24 12.23 3.04
N LEU A 58 8.38 11.55 2.85
CA LEU A 58 8.62 10.73 1.66
C LEU A 58 7.63 9.57 1.57
N LEU A 59 7.39 8.87 2.68
CA LEU A 59 6.40 7.79 2.75
C LEU A 59 4.97 8.32 2.50
N PHE A 60 4.64 9.51 3.00
CA PHE A 60 3.36 10.15 2.73
C PHE A 60 3.15 10.44 1.24
N VAL A 61 4.15 11.04 0.57
CA VAL A 61 4.10 11.32 -0.88
C VAL A 61 3.95 10.03 -1.67
N LEU A 62 4.68 8.98 -1.29
CA LEU A 62 4.63 7.69 -1.95
C LEU A 62 3.27 6.98 -1.72
N GLY A 63 2.69 7.09 -0.53
CA GLY A 63 1.34 6.63 -0.21
C GLY A 63 0.28 7.38 -1.04
N ALA A 64 0.42 8.70 -1.18
CA ALA A 64 -0.49 9.51 -1.99
C ALA A 64 -0.40 9.14 -3.48
N ALA A 65 0.81 8.96 -4.00
CA ALA A 65 1.05 8.50 -5.37
C ALA A 65 0.47 7.08 -5.61
N THR A 66 0.62 6.18 -4.64
CA THR A 66 0.03 4.83 -4.67
C THR A 66 -1.50 4.90 -4.68
N THR A 67 -2.09 5.80 -3.90
CA THR A 67 -3.53 6.02 -3.85
C THR A 67 -4.06 6.55 -5.18
N ALA A 68 -3.45 7.59 -5.73
CA ALA A 68 -3.86 8.20 -7.00
C ALA A 68 -3.74 7.23 -8.18
N SER A 69 -2.63 6.48 -8.24
CA SER A 69 -2.42 5.45 -9.27
C SER A 69 -3.38 4.26 -9.09
N GLY A 70 -3.67 3.86 -7.86
CA GLY A 70 -4.67 2.84 -7.53
C GLY A 70 -6.07 3.22 -7.98
N ILE A 71 -6.49 4.48 -7.77
CA ILE A 71 -7.77 5.01 -8.26
C ILE A 71 -7.80 4.96 -9.79
N SER A 72 -6.74 5.43 -10.45
CA SER A 72 -6.62 5.44 -11.91
C SER A 72 -6.67 4.04 -12.53
N ALA A 73 -6.11 3.04 -11.84
CA ALA A 73 -6.15 1.64 -12.23
C ALA A 73 -7.41 0.89 -11.76
N ARG A 74 -8.33 1.54 -11.02
CA ARG A 74 -9.49 0.92 -10.36
C ARG A 74 -9.14 -0.25 -9.44
N ARG A 75 -7.97 -0.19 -8.79
CA ARG A 75 -7.44 -1.21 -7.89
C ARG A 75 -7.64 -0.80 -6.44
N TRP A 76 -8.81 -1.10 -5.88
CA TRP A 76 -9.20 -0.71 -4.52
C TRP A 76 -8.22 -1.16 -3.42
N ILE A 77 -7.55 -2.31 -3.59
CA ILE A 77 -6.53 -2.76 -2.64
C ILE A 77 -5.34 -1.79 -2.61
N ALA A 78 -4.87 -1.32 -3.77
CA ALA A 78 -3.78 -0.35 -3.85
C ALA A 78 -4.19 1.01 -3.25
N VAL A 79 -5.44 1.42 -3.47
CA VAL A 79 -6.02 2.62 -2.84
C VAL A 79 -6.02 2.48 -1.31
N GLY A 80 -6.46 1.33 -0.79
CA GLY A 80 -6.46 1.04 0.64
C GLY A 80 -5.06 1.09 1.25
N VAL A 81 -4.08 0.44 0.61
CA VAL A 81 -2.68 0.44 1.07
C VAL A 81 -2.08 1.86 1.05
N GLY A 82 -2.25 2.61 -0.04
CA GLY A 82 -1.76 3.98 -0.14
C GLY A 82 -2.39 4.91 0.89
N THR A 83 -3.71 4.80 1.08
CA THR A 83 -4.46 5.59 2.08
C THR A 83 -4.01 5.25 3.50
N ALA A 84 -3.74 3.98 3.78
CA ALA A 84 -3.22 3.54 5.07
C ALA A 84 -1.84 4.15 5.36
N HIS A 85 -0.95 4.24 4.37
CA HIS A 85 0.35 4.91 4.54
C HIS A 85 0.18 6.40 4.87
N CYS A 86 -0.67 7.11 4.11
CA CYS A 86 -0.96 8.52 4.39
C CYS A 86 -1.56 8.70 5.79
N GLY A 87 -2.54 7.87 6.14
CA GLY A 87 -3.20 7.89 7.46
C GLY A 87 -2.22 7.64 8.60
N LEU A 88 -1.32 6.68 8.46
CA LEU A 88 -0.29 6.39 9.46
C LEU A 88 0.66 7.58 9.65
N CYS A 89 1.13 8.21 8.56
CA CYS A 89 1.98 9.39 8.64
C CYS A 89 1.28 10.55 9.36
N LEU A 90 0.00 10.81 9.03
CA LEU A 90 -0.79 11.85 9.69
C LEU A 90 -1.07 11.51 11.17
N LEU A 91 -1.32 10.24 11.48
CA LEU A 91 -1.53 9.77 12.84
C LEU A 91 -0.28 10.01 13.70
N PHE A 92 0.90 9.61 13.23
CA PHE A 92 2.15 9.83 13.97
C PHE A 92 2.48 11.31 14.13
N PHE A 93 2.31 12.09 13.06
CA PHE A 93 2.50 13.55 13.13
C PHE A 93 1.53 14.18 14.13
N GLY A 94 0.26 13.78 14.09
CA GLY A 94 -0.78 14.25 15.01
C GLY A 94 -0.50 13.86 16.46
N LEU A 95 -0.07 12.63 16.73
CA LEU A 95 0.32 12.19 18.07
C LEU A 95 1.48 13.00 18.64
N VAL A 96 2.52 13.25 17.83
CA VAL A 96 3.66 14.07 18.25
C VAL A 96 3.22 15.51 18.52
N ALA A 97 2.39 16.09 17.65
CA ALA A 97 1.92 17.47 17.79
C ALA A 97 0.93 17.65 18.96
N LEU A 98 0.09 16.66 19.27
CA LEU A 98 -0.92 16.75 20.32
C LEU A 98 -0.39 16.40 21.71
N MET A 99 0.56 15.47 21.80
CA MET A 99 1.11 14.99 23.07
C MET A 99 2.39 15.72 23.49
N ASP A 100 2.89 16.65 22.67
CA ASP A 100 4.16 17.36 22.86
C ASP A 100 5.32 16.38 23.13
N TRP A 101 5.29 15.21 22.48
CA TRP A 101 6.26 14.15 22.72
C TRP A 101 7.64 14.55 22.24
N THR A 102 8.63 14.37 23.12
CA THR A 102 10.02 14.39 22.69
C THR A 102 10.31 13.15 21.84
N PRO A 103 11.34 13.18 20.96
CA PRO A 103 11.73 12.01 20.18
C PRO A 103 12.02 10.76 21.04
N SER A 104 12.45 10.94 22.30
CA SER A 104 12.66 9.84 23.24
C SER A 104 11.36 9.22 23.76
N ASP A 105 10.32 10.03 24.00
CA ASP A 105 9.04 9.53 24.52
C ASP A 105 8.26 8.75 23.45
N ALA A 106 8.39 9.17 22.19
CA ALA A 106 7.71 8.57 21.07
C ALA A 106 8.31 7.22 20.62
N ASP A 107 9.56 6.92 20.97
CA ASP A 107 10.34 5.81 20.40
C ASP A 107 9.69 4.44 20.58
N ARG A 108 9.27 4.13 21.82
CA ARG A 108 8.61 2.86 22.14
C ARG A 108 7.26 2.74 21.45
N SER A 109 6.45 3.80 21.49
CA SER A 109 5.12 3.83 20.87
C SER A 109 5.22 3.67 19.36
N PHE A 110 6.15 4.36 18.72
CA PHE A 110 6.36 4.33 17.27
C PHE A 110 6.88 2.97 16.81
N THR A 111 7.78 2.35 17.59
CA THR A 111 8.30 1.02 17.28
C THR A 111 7.19 -0.04 17.32
N VAL A 112 6.35 -0.02 18.36
CA VAL A 112 5.24 -0.99 18.52
C VAL A 112 4.16 -0.78 17.45
N MET A 113 3.73 0.46 17.25
CA MET A 113 2.72 0.79 16.23
C MET A 113 3.24 0.52 14.81
N GLY A 114 4.50 0.88 14.54
CA GLY A 114 5.17 0.63 13.27
C GLY A 114 5.26 -0.87 12.96
N LEU A 115 5.65 -1.69 13.95
CA LEU A 115 5.68 -3.14 13.79
C LEU A 115 4.28 -3.71 13.50
N GLY A 116 3.28 -3.29 14.28
CA GLY A 116 1.88 -3.71 14.07
C GLY A 116 1.38 -3.34 12.68
N TYR A 117 1.68 -2.12 12.22
CA TYR A 117 1.34 -1.65 10.89
C TYR A 117 2.04 -2.44 9.80
N VAL A 118 3.34 -2.69 9.92
CA VAL A 118 4.13 -3.47 8.96
C VAL A 118 3.58 -4.89 8.81
N LEU A 119 3.25 -5.56 9.91
CA LEU A 119 2.64 -6.89 9.89
C LEU A 119 1.28 -6.86 9.19
N PHE A 120 0.44 -5.86 9.52
CA PHE A 120 -0.87 -5.71 8.94
C PHE A 120 -0.83 -5.40 7.43
N ILE A 121 0.04 -4.49 6.99
CA ILE A 121 0.10 -4.03 5.60
C ILE A 121 0.79 -5.03 4.66
N THR A 122 1.59 -5.94 5.20
CA THR A 122 2.30 -6.96 4.39
C THR A 122 1.32 -7.88 3.66
N THR A 123 0.28 -8.38 4.34
CA THR A 123 -0.73 -9.26 3.74
C THR A 123 -1.47 -8.61 2.54
N PRO A 124 -2.09 -7.43 2.65
CA PRO A 124 -2.77 -6.78 1.52
C PRO A 124 -1.80 -6.38 0.40
N THR A 125 -0.55 -6.02 0.73
CA THR A 125 0.47 -5.71 -0.28
C THR A 125 0.83 -6.95 -1.11
N LEU A 126 1.04 -8.10 -0.46
CA LEU A 126 1.30 -9.37 -1.14
C LEU A 126 0.10 -9.84 -1.98
N MET A 127 -1.13 -9.67 -1.47
CA MET A 127 -2.35 -9.95 -2.21
C MET A 127 -2.47 -9.06 -3.46
N ALA A 128 -2.20 -7.76 -3.33
CA ALA A 128 -2.20 -6.82 -4.45
C ALA A 128 -1.17 -7.22 -5.51
N TRP A 129 0.04 -7.61 -5.08
CA TRP A 129 1.10 -8.02 -5.98
C TRP A 129 0.77 -9.32 -6.74
N LYS A 130 0.26 -10.35 -6.05
CA LYS A 130 -0.12 -11.63 -6.67
C LYS A 130 -1.19 -11.47 -7.74
N HIS A 131 -2.15 -10.57 -7.55
CA HIS A 131 -3.18 -10.28 -8.56
C HIS A 131 -2.65 -9.57 -9.81
N SER A 132 -1.45 -9.02 -9.77
CA SER A 132 -0.82 -8.41 -10.94
C SER A 132 0.12 -9.32 -11.72
N GLY A 133 0.64 -10.36 -11.07
CA GLY A 133 1.61 -11.29 -11.67
C GLY A 133 0.99 -12.52 -12.33
N SER A 134 -0.30 -12.79 -12.10
CA SER A 134 -0.98 -13.91 -12.76
C SER A 134 -1.42 -13.50 -14.16
N PRO A 135 -0.78 -13.99 -15.25
CA PRO A 135 -1.48 -14.06 -16.52
C PRO A 135 -2.75 -14.88 -16.24
N ARG A 136 -3.92 -14.25 -16.34
CA ARG A 136 -5.20 -14.95 -16.20
C ARG A 136 -5.51 -15.66 -17.49
#